data_AF-A0A392NRP3-F1
#
_entry.id   AF-A0A392NRP3-F1
#
_cell.length_a   1.000
_cell.length_b   1.000
_cell.length_c   1.000
_cell.angle_alpha   90.00
_cell.angle_beta   90.00
_cell.angle_gamma   90.00
#
_symmetry.space_group_name_H-M   'P 1'
#
loop_
_entity.id
_entity.type
_entity.pdbx_description
1 polymer ?
#
loop_
_entity_poly.entity_id
_entity_poly.type
_entity_poly.pdbx_seq_one_letter_code
_entity_poly.pdbx_strand_id
1 'polypeptide(L)'
;MSIRRFLSERCPLIRAYGAIRFNAKAKVSSEWMAFGSFYFMIPQVEFNELEGGSMLTTTIAWDNALSWSWENAMSALQETLYK
;
A
#
# COMPACT_ATOMS: atom_id res chain seq x y z
N MET A 1 -13.53 2.60 -2.40
CA MET A 1 -12.38 3.14 -3.16
C MET A 1 -11.51 1.96 -3.62
N SER A 2 -10.93 1.98 -4.83
CA SER A 2 -10.11 0.87 -5.34
C SER A 2 -8.63 1.25 -5.40
N ILE A 3 -7.76 0.39 -4.86
CA ILE A 3 -6.30 0.49 -4.94
C ILE A 3 -5.80 0.59 -6.39
N ARG A 4 -6.59 0.10 -7.36
CA ARG A 4 -6.29 0.17 -8.80
C ARG A 4 -6.01 1.59 -9.30
N ARG A 5 -6.60 2.62 -8.70
CA ARG A 5 -6.35 4.01 -9.13
C ARG A 5 -4.89 4.43 -8.95
N PHE A 6 -4.18 3.80 -8.01
CA PHE A 6 -2.78 4.06 -7.73
C PHE A 6 -1.83 3.12 -8.51
N LEU A 7 -2.36 2.04 -9.08
CA LEU A 7 -1.62 1.04 -9.86
C LEU A 7 -1.92 1.26 -11.35
N SER A 8 -1.18 2.19 -11.96
CA SER A 8 -1.29 2.57 -13.37
C SER A 8 -0.02 2.17 -14.10
N GLU A 9 -0.13 1.78 -15.37
CA GLU A 9 1.04 1.53 -16.25
C GLU A 9 1.94 2.77 -16.39
N ARG A 10 1.37 3.97 -16.17
CA ARG A 10 2.12 5.23 -16.15
C ARG A 10 2.95 5.44 -14.88
N CYS A 11 2.74 4.64 -13.83
CA CYS A 11 3.42 4.75 -12.54
C CYS A 11 4.08 3.40 -12.17
N PRO A 12 5.06 2.91 -12.95
CA PRO A 12 5.60 1.56 -12.81
C PRO A 12 6.35 1.31 -11.49
N LEU A 13 6.68 2.37 -10.75
CA LEU A 13 7.40 2.30 -9.49
C LEU A 13 6.48 2.08 -8.28
N ILE A 14 5.17 2.32 -8.41
CA ILE A 14 4.23 2.07 -7.30
C ILE A 14 3.94 0.58 -7.24
N ARG A 15 4.32 -0.05 -6.13
CA ARG A 15 4.10 -1.47 -5.89
C ARG A 15 3.00 -1.69 -4.86
N ALA A 16 2.13 -2.65 -5.14
CA ALA A 16 1.23 -3.19 -4.13
C ALA A 16 1.78 -4.52 -3.62
N TYR A 17 1.82 -4.66 -2.30
CA TYR A 17 2.21 -5.87 -1.59
C TYR A 17 0.98 -6.47 -0.98
N GLY A 18 0.95 -7.79 -0.92
CA GLY A 18 -0.22 -8.45 -0.40
C GLY A 18 -0.13 -9.95 -0.48
N ALA A 19 -1.23 -10.57 -0.09
CA ALA A 19 -1.41 -11.99 -0.17
C ALA A 19 -2.78 -12.31 -0.75
N ILE A 20 -2.82 -13.39 -1.51
CA ILE A 20 -4.04 -14.04 -1.94
C ILE A 20 -4.11 -15.42 -1.30
N ARG A 21 -5.32 -15.89 -1.03
CA ARG A 21 -5.49 -17.26 -0.57
C ARG A 21 -5.18 -18.25 -1.68
N PHE A 22 -4.58 -19.36 -1.32
CA PHE A 22 -4.39 -20.50 -2.23
C PHE A 22 -5.74 -21.00 -2.78
N ASN A 23 -6.75 -21.15 -1.92
CA ASN A 23 -8.12 -21.45 -2.32
C ASN A 23 -9.06 -20.31 -1.91
N ALA A 24 -9.34 -19.39 -2.85
CA ALA A 24 -10.20 -18.24 -2.63
C ALA A 24 -11.68 -18.59 -2.40
N LYS A 25 -12.10 -19.84 -2.67
CA LYS A 25 -13.48 -20.34 -2.49
C LYS A 25 -13.67 -21.09 -1.17
N ALA A 26 -12.59 -21.40 -0.45
CA ALA A 26 -12.68 -22.06 0.84
C ALA A 26 -13.32 -21.15 1.90
N LYS A 27 -14.05 -21.75 2.85
CA LYS A 27 -14.66 -21.02 3.96
C LYS A 27 -13.57 -20.32 4.79
N VAL A 28 -13.80 -19.06 5.12
CA VAL A 28 -12.88 -18.22 5.89
C VAL A 28 -12.90 -18.65 7.36
N SER A 29 -11.73 -18.90 7.96
CA SER A 29 -11.63 -19.04 9.42
C SER A 29 -11.81 -17.67 10.09
N SER A 30 -12.15 -17.68 11.38
CA SER A 30 -12.47 -16.46 12.14
C SER A 30 -11.40 -15.39 12.09
N GLU A 31 -10.14 -15.81 12.17
CA GLU A 31 -8.96 -14.93 12.23
C GLU A 31 -8.77 -14.14 10.93
N TRP A 32 -9.31 -14.64 9.81
CA TRP A 32 -9.13 -14.07 8.49
C TRP A 32 -10.38 -13.39 7.92
N MET A 33 -11.47 -13.27 8.70
CA MET A 33 -12.72 -12.68 8.21
C MET A 33 -12.55 -11.22 7.77
N ALA A 34 -11.79 -10.41 8.52
CA ALA A 34 -11.57 -9.00 8.19
C ALA A 34 -10.77 -8.78 6.89
N PHE A 35 -9.98 -9.76 6.47
CA PHE A 35 -9.09 -9.67 5.30
C PHE A 35 -9.73 -10.25 4.03
N GLY A 36 -10.77 -11.07 4.14
CA GLY A 36 -11.39 -11.71 2.97
C GLY A 36 -10.43 -12.63 2.19
N SER A 37 -10.66 -12.79 0.88
CA SER A 37 -9.88 -13.70 0.04
C SER A 37 -8.53 -13.14 -0.43
N PHE A 38 -8.32 -11.83 -0.28
CA PHE A 38 -7.10 -11.14 -0.66
C PHE A 38 -6.91 -9.87 0.18
N TYR A 39 -5.66 -9.52 0.45
CA TYR A 39 -5.30 -8.26 1.08
C TYR A 39 -4.13 -7.66 0.32
N PHE A 40 -4.25 -6.40 -0.09
CA PHE A 40 -3.18 -5.65 -0.75
C PHE A 40 -3.05 -4.27 -0.13
N MET A 41 -1.81 -3.78 -0.03
CA MET A 41 -1.45 -2.45 0.45
C MET A 41 -0.38 -1.84 -0.45
N ILE A 42 -0.36 -0.52 -0.55
CA ILE A 42 0.77 0.23 -1.08
C ILE A 42 1.51 0.81 0.13
N PRO A 43 2.81 0.52 0.30
CA PRO A 43 3.56 0.96 1.45
C PRO A 43 3.79 2.47 1.37
N GLN A 44 3.66 3.15 2.51
CA GLN A 44 4.05 4.55 2.61
C GLN A 44 5.57 4.72 2.51
N VAL A 45 6.33 3.76 3.04
CA VAL A 45 7.80 3.68 2.94
C VAL A 45 8.18 2.26 2.52
N GLU A 46 8.93 2.13 1.42
CA GLU A 46 9.48 0.88 0.91
C GLU A 46 11.01 0.98 0.90
N PHE A 47 11.68 0.05 1.57
CA PHE A 47 13.12 -0.15 1.46
C PHE A 47 13.39 -1.44 0.71
N ASN A 48 14.21 -1.37 -0.34
CA ASN A 48 14.51 -2.48 -1.22
C ASN A 48 16.01 -2.56 -1.47
N GLU A 49 16.56 -3.77 -1.41
CA GLU A 49 17.96 -4.05 -1.69
C GLU A 49 18.04 -4.96 -2.91
N LEU A 50 18.76 -4.53 -3.95
CA LEU A 50 18.94 -5.30 -5.17
C LEU A 50 20.36 -5.10 -5.71
N GLU A 51 21.04 -6.22 -6.00
CA GLU A 51 22.28 -6.28 -6.78
C GLU A 51 23.37 -5.26 -6.35
N GLY A 52 23.53 -5.06 -5.04
CA GLY A 52 24.58 -4.20 -4.49
C GLY A 52 24.20 -2.72 -4.32
N GLY A 53 22.93 -2.37 -4.53
CA GLY A 53 22.36 -1.07 -4.19
C GLY A 53 21.13 -1.19 -3.29
N SER A 54 20.87 -0.12 -2.54
CA SER A 54 19.66 0.02 -1.72
C SER A 54 18.84 1.19 -2.22
N MET A 55 17.52 1.03 -2.25
CA MET A 55 16.56 2.05 -2.66
C MET A 55 15.53 2.26 -1.55
N LEU A 56 15.37 3.51 -1.12
CA LEU A 56 14.29 3.93 -0.24
C LEU A 56 13.27 4.73 -1.05
N THR A 57 12.02 4.28 -1.06
CA THR A 57 10.91 4.91 -1.76
C THR A 57 9.84 5.32 -0.76
N THR A 58 9.26 6.50 -0.97
CA THR A 58 8.16 7.00 -0.17
C THR A 58 6.96 7.28 -1.06
N THR A 59 5.82 6.69 -0.73
CA THR A 59 4.56 6.90 -1.47
C THR A 59 3.63 7.83 -0.70
N ILE A 60 3.19 8.89 -1.35
CA ILE A 60 2.23 9.86 -0.81
C ILE A 60 0.95 9.78 -1.61
N ALA A 61 -0.15 9.46 -0.93
CA ALA A 61 -1.48 9.40 -1.53
C ALA A 61 -2.43 10.33 -0.77
N TRP A 62 -3.18 11.13 -1.51
CA TRP A 62 -4.23 12.01 -0.98
C TRP A 62 -5.50 11.87 -1.82
N ASP A 63 -6.65 12.12 -1.18
CA ASP A 63 -7.93 12.24 -1.85
C ASP A 63 -8.86 13.15 -1.03
N ASN A 64 -9.12 14.34 -1.57
CA ASN A 64 -10.03 15.31 -0.95
C ASN A 64 -11.46 14.77 -0.82
N ALA A 65 -11.89 13.84 -1.70
CA ALA A 65 -13.20 13.21 -1.62
C ALA A 65 -13.31 12.22 -0.44
N LEU A 66 -12.19 11.79 0.13
CA LEU A 66 -12.14 11.00 1.37
C LEU A 66 -11.73 11.82 2.59
N SER A 67 -11.76 13.15 2.49
CA SER A 67 -11.27 14.02 3.57
C SER A 67 -9.81 13.74 3.96
N TRP A 68 -9.00 13.22 3.02
CA TRP A 68 -7.58 13.00 3.21
C TRP A 68 -6.81 13.97 2.31
N SER A 69 -6.53 15.18 2.81
CA SER A 69 -5.90 16.24 2.02
C SER A 69 -4.41 15.98 1.79
N TRP A 70 -3.82 16.76 0.89
CA TRP A 70 -2.38 16.76 0.64
C TRP A 70 -1.59 17.06 1.93
N GLU A 71 -2.03 18.04 2.71
CA GLU A 71 -1.40 18.44 3.97
C GLU A 71 -1.42 17.31 4.98
N ASN A 72 -2.55 16.59 5.11
CA ASN A 72 -2.66 15.42 5.97
C ASN A 72 -1.67 14.33 5.54
N ALA A 73 -1.61 14.04 4.24
CA ALA A 73 -0.70 13.02 3.70
C ALA A 73 0.78 13.39 3.92
N MET A 74 1.14 14.67 3.77
CA MET A 74 2.48 15.19 4.04
C MET A 74 2.83 15.14 5.53
N SER A 75 1.92 15.53 6.42
CA SER A 75 2.12 15.46 7.87
C SER A 75 2.35 14.02 8.30
N ALA A 76 1.51 13.08 7.85
CA ALA A 76 1.66 11.66 8.15
C ALA A 76 3.00 11.09 7.64
N LEU A 77 3.48 11.58 6.49
CA LEU A 77 4.80 11.19 6.00
C LEU A 77 5.91 11.74 6.90
N GLN A 78 5.87 13.03 7.22
CA GLN A 78 6.87 13.67 8.08
C GLN A 78 6.95 12.94 9.42
N GLU A 79 5.82 12.66 10.07
CA GLU A 79 5.76 11.88 11.30
C GLU A 79 6.37 10.49 11.16
N THR A 80 6.29 9.86 9.98
CA THR A 80 6.89 8.56 9.72
C THR A 80 8.41 8.66 9.53
N LEU A 81 8.90 9.74 8.92
CA LEU A 81 10.33 9.96 8.68
C LEU A 81 11.09 10.49 9.92
N TYR A 82 10.39 11.12 10.86
CA TYR A 82 10.96 11.64 12.11
C TYR A 82 10.94 10.64 13.28
N LYS A 83 10.37 9.44 13.09
CA LYS A 83 10.42 8.33 14.06
C LYS A 83 11.69 7.52 13.89
#